data_AF-A0A7W0D019-F1
#
_entry.id   AF-A0A7W0D019-F1
#
_cell.length_a   1.000
_cell.length_b   1.000
_cell.length_c   1.000
_cell.angle_alpha   90.00
_cell.angle_beta   90.00
_cell.angle_gamma   90.00
#
_symmetry.space_group_name_H-M   'P 1'
#
loop_
_entity.id
_entity.type
_entity.pdbx_description
1 polymer ?
#
loop_
_entity_poly.entity_id
_entity_poly.type
_entity_poly.pdbx_seq_one_letter_code
_entity_poly.pdbx_strand_id
1 'polypeptide(L)'
;MSAAATIPLRFQRAELEQKADLTAEGLAALADATRPDALVGALHAAGNARDAVYALSMILPHRQTVWWACLAARLLPDLAHRPADSAALDAAERWVQTVSAADAEQAGAATETCDLGKAPGWAAMAAYWAGPSIAPRGQHMVAPAVHLPGAATRTTLLMLTLEPSLAERATLADWLEIGVALMKGGNGRQAQANVKTRLFAG
;
A
#
# COMPACT_ATOMS: atom_id res chain seq x y z
N MET A 1 -8.79 21.09 17.19
CA MET A 1 -7.98 19.85 17.12
C MET A 1 -8.95 18.69 17.02
N SER A 2 -9.18 18.18 15.80
CA SER A 2 -10.05 17.01 15.63
C SER A 2 -9.36 15.82 16.26
N ALA A 3 -10.02 15.12 17.19
CA ALA A 3 -9.50 13.87 17.73
C ALA A 3 -9.26 12.92 16.56
N ALA A 4 -8.02 12.44 16.41
CA ALA A 4 -7.69 11.48 15.37
C ALA A 4 -8.56 10.24 15.59
N ALA A 5 -9.49 9.98 14.67
CA ALA A 5 -10.32 8.78 14.72
C ALA A 5 -9.40 7.57 14.67
N THR A 6 -9.46 6.71 15.70
CA THR A 6 -8.68 5.48 15.75
C THR A 6 -9.20 4.54 14.66
N ILE A 7 -8.36 4.24 13.67
CA ILE A 7 -8.70 3.33 12.58
C ILE A 7 -8.52 1.88 13.09
N PRO A 8 -9.47 0.95 12.86
CA PRO A 8 -9.35 -0.42 13.35
C PRO A 8 -8.30 -1.20 12.54
N LEU A 9 -7.14 -1.46 13.15
CA LEU A 9 -6.03 -2.18 12.51
C LEU A 9 -6.31 -3.70 12.44
N ARG A 10 -5.88 -4.33 11.34
CA ARG A 10 -5.96 -5.77 11.04
C ARG A 10 -4.75 -6.53 11.59
N PHE A 11 -4.52 -6.47 12.90
CA PHE A 11 -3.37 -7.16 13.50
C PHE A 11 -3.62 -8.67 13.68
N GLN A 12 -3.37 -9.44 12.62
CA GLN A 12 -3.54 -10.90 12.60
C GLN A 12 -2.17 -11.61 12.56
N ARG A 13 -1.69 -12.10 13.71
CA ARG A 13 -0.34 -12.71 13.83
C ARG A 13 -0.10 -13.86 12.87
N ALA A 14 -1.01 -14.84 12.83
CA ALA A 14 -0.87 -15.99 11.96
C ALA A 14 -0.81 -15.60 10.47
N GLU A 15 -1.55 -14.56 10.07
CA GLU A 15 -1.48 -14.03 8.70
C GLU A 15 -0.12 -13.37 8.44
N LEU A 16 0.40 -12.58 9.38
CA LEU A 16 1.72 -11.96 9.27
C LEU A 16 2.84 -13.01 9.16
N GLU A 17 2.81 -14.03 10.01
CA GLU A 17 3.78 -15.14 9.99
C GLU A 17 3.79 -15.88 8.65
N GLN A 18 2.62 -16.09 8.05
CA GLN A 18 2.48 -16.95 6.86
C GLN A 18 2.53 -16.18 5.53
N LYS A 19 2.11 -14.90 5.51
CA LYS A 19 1.81 -14.17 4.26
C LYS A 19 2.54 -12.82 4.12
N ALA A 20 3.06 -12.25 5.21
CA ALA A 20 3.76 -10.97 5.12
C ALA A 20 5.20 -11.10 4.60
N ASP A 21 5.73 -12.32 4.52
CA ASP A 21 7.10 -12.58 4.05
C ASP A 21 8.16 -11.84 4.91
N LEU A 22 8.00 -11.86 6.22
CA LEU A 22 8.94 -11.22 7.16
C LEU A 22 10.25 -12.01 7.23
N THR A 23 11.37 -11.30 7.41
CA THR A 23 12.66 -11.97 7.70
C THR A 23 12.66 -12.62 9.09
N ALA A 24 13.71 -13.38 9.43
CA ALA A 24 13.85 -13.95 10.78
C ALA A 24 13.83 -12.88 11.88
N GLU A 25 14.47 -11.72 11.64
CA GLU A 25 14.41 -10.57 12.56
C GLU A 25 13.00 -10.00 12.66
N GLY A 26 12.29 -9.90 11.54
CA GLY A 26 10.90 -9.47 11.50
C GLY A 26 9.94 -10.40 12.25
N LEU A 27 10.15 -11.72 12.13
CA LEU A 27 9.39 -12.73 12.88
C LEU A 27 9.69 -12.69 14.37
N ALA A 28 10.95 -12.46 14.77
CA ALA A 28 11.32 -12.27 16.17
C ALA A 28 10.63 -11.02 16.76
N ALA A 29 10.69 -9.89 16.04
CA ALA A 29 9.99 -8.67 16.43
C ALA A 29 8.46 -8.87 16.51
N LEU A 30 7.88 -9.64 15.59
CA LEU A 30 6.47 -10.01 15.64
C LEU A 30 6.17 -10.80 16.91
N ALA A 31 6.96 -11.83 17.26
CA ALA A 31 6.75 -12.64 18.46
C ALA A 31 6.67 -11.79 19.73
N ASP A 32 7.55 -10.80 19.87
CA ASP A 32 7.62 -9.92 21.05
C ASP A 32 6.53 -8.83 21.07
N ALA A 33 6.09 -8.36 19.90
CA ALA A 33 5.22 -7.18 19.81
C ALA A 33 3.77 -7.50 20.20
N THR A 34 3.26 -6.96 21.31
CA THR A 34 1.87 -7.18 21.76
C THR A 34 0.81 -6.39 20.98
N ARG A 35 1.23 -5.37 20.22
CA ARG A 35 0.36 -4.45 19.47
C ARG A 35 0.95 -4.15 18.09
N PRO A 36 0.12 -3.81 17.09
CA PRO A 36 0.60 -3.49 15.74
C PRO A 36 1.55 -2.30 15.69
N ASP A 37 1.28 -1.24 16.46
CA ASP A 37 2.13 -0.06 16.53
C ASP A 37 3.47 -0.34 17.21
N ALA A 38 3.49 -1.25 18.19
CA ALA A 38 4.73 -1.72 18.81
C ALA A 38 5.61 -2.50 17.81
N LEU A 39 5.00 -3.37 16.99
CA LEU A 39 5.72 -4.10 15.93
C LEU A 39 6.35 -3.14 14.92
N VAL A 40 5.54 -2.27 14.32
CA VAL A 40 6.02 -1.32 13.30
C VAL A 40 7.05 -0.36 13.89
N GLY A 41 6.85 0.08 15.14
CA GLY A 41 7.80 0.91 15.87
C GLY A 41 9.14 0.22 16.11
N ALA A 42 9.14 -1.05 16.54
CA ALA A 42 10.36 -1.82 16.76
C ALA A 42 11.15 -2.04 15.46
N LEU A 43 10.46 -2.43 14.38
CA LEU A 43 11.08 -2.62 13.07
C LEU A 43 11.67 -1.30 12.52
N HIS A 44 10.95 -0.19 12.70
CA HIS A 44 11.45 1.12 12.31
C HIS A 44 12.68 1.54 13.11
N ALA A 45 12.68 1.35 14.43
CA ALA A 45 13.81 1.68 15.30
C ALA A 45 15.06 0.84 14.99
N ALA A 46 14.88 -0.40 14.53
CA ALA A 46 15.96 -1.27 14.08
C ALA A 46 16.47 -0.95 12.66
N GLY A 47 15.89 0.05 11.97
CA GLY A 47 16.23 0.37 10.58
C GLY A 47 15.71 -0.66 9.55
N ASN A 48 14.89 -1.62 9.97
CA ASN A 48 14.32 -2.65 9.09
C ASN A 48 13.04 -2.13 8.41
N ALA A 49 13.22 -1.19 7.49
CA ALA A 49 12.11 -0.59 6.74
C ALA A 49 11.37 -1.60 5.85
N ARG A 50 12.07 -2.65 5.37
CA ARG A 50 11.47 -3.74 4.58
C ARG A 50 10.36 -4.45 5.35
N ASP A 51 10.69 -5.02 6.51
CA ASP A 51 9.72 -5.76 7.31
C ASP A 51 8.66 -4.82 7.89
N ALA A 52 9.02 -3.58 8.22
CA ALA A 52 8.05 -2.59 8.65
C ALA A 52 6.99 -2.31 7.58
N VAL A 53 7.40 -2.13 6.32
CA VAL A 53 6.47 -1.94 5.19
C VAL A 53 5.62 -3.18 4.96
N TYR A 54 6.24 -4.35 4.98
CA TYR A 54 5.54 -5.61 4.77
C TYR A 54 4.51 -5.93 5.84
N ALA A 55 4.86 -5.80 7.12
CA ALA A 55 3.92 -5.94 8.21
C ALA A 55 2.80 -4.90 8.11
N LEU A 56 3.15 -3.62 7.90
CA LEU A 56 2.17 -2.54 7.88
C LEU A 56 1.15 -2.66 6.74
N SER A 57 1.58 -3.15 5.57
CA SER A 57 0.69 -3.38 4.41
C SER A 57 -0.44 -4.37 4.72
N MET A 58 -0.19 -5.32 5.63
CA MET A 58 -1.18 -6.30 6.10
C MET A 58 -1.98 -5.80 7.31
N ILE A 59 -1.38 -4.95 8.14
CA ILE A 59 -1.99 -4.40 9.36
C ILE A 59 -3.01 -3.30 9.05
N LEU A 60 -2.78 -2.48 8.03
CA LEU A 60 -3.75 -1.45 7.67
C LEU A 60 -5.05 -2.09 7.15
N PRO A 61 -6.23 -1.49 7.43
CA PRO A 61 -7.44 -1.87 6.74
C PRO A 61 -7.28 -1.65 5.23
N HIS A 62 -7.93 -2.48 4.41
CA HIS A 62 -7.70 -2.52 2.96
C HIS A 62 -7.83 -1.14 2.29
N ARG A 63 -8.81 -0.33 2.70
CA ARG A 63 -8.96 1.04 2.19
C ARG A 63 -7.71 1.89 2.41
N GLN A 64 -7.12 1.84 3.59
CA GLN A 64 -5.91 2.58 3.95
C GLN A 64 -4.67 1.98 3.28
N THR A 65 -4.60 0.66 3.16
CA THR A 65 -3.57 -0.06 2.41
C THR A 65 -3.52 0.42 0.95
N VAL A 66 -4.65 0.42 0.24
CA VAL A 66 -4.71 0.90 -1.15
C VAL A 66 -4.44 2.41 -1.22
N TRP A 67 -4.97 3.20 -0.30
CA TRP A 67 -4.70 4.64 -0.26
C TRP A 67 -3.21 4.95 -0.08
N TRP A 68 -2.49 4.14 0.70
CA TRP A 68 -1.05 4.26 0.83
C TRP A 68 -0.33 4.03 -0.50
N ALA A 69 -0.70 2.98 -1.24
CA ALA A 69 -0.20 2.71 -2.58
C ALA A 69 -0.45 3.91 -3.51
N CYS A 70 -1.67 4.48 -3.49
CA CYS A 70 -2.01 5.66 -4.27
C CYS A 70 -1.12 6.87 -3.93
N LEU A 71 -0.99 7.20 -2.65
CA LEU A 71 -0.18 8.31 -2.18
C LEU A 71 1.28 8.18 -2.61
N ALA A 72 1.88 7.00 -2.47
CA ALA A 72 3.26 6.78 -2.87
C ALA A 72 3.43 6.86 -4.40
N ALA A 73 2.54 6.20 -5.17
CA ALA A 73 2.63 6.18 -6.63
C ALA A 73 2.39 7.56 -7.27
N ARG A 74 1.64 8.45 -6.61
CA ARG A 74 1.49 9.86 -7.04
C ARG A 74 2.78 10.68 -6.97
N LEU A 75 3.86 10.15 -6.39
CA LEU A 75 5.16 10.80 -6.36
C LEU A 75 6.04 10.43 -7.56
N LEU A 76 5.56 9.61 -8.50
CA LEU A 76 6.23 9.37 -9.77
C LEU A 76 6.33 10.67 -10.61
N PRO A 77 7.54 11.15 -10.94
CA PRO A 77 7.72 12.45 -11.62
C PRO A 77 7.08 12.52 -13.01
N ASP A 78 7.09 11.42 -13.75
CA ASP A 78 6.67 11.35 -15.14
C ASP A 78 5.29 10.70 -15.33
N LEU A 79 4.54 10.47 -14.24
CA LEU A 79 3.20 9.86 -14.28
C LEU A 79 2.25 10.56 -15.26
N ALA A 80 2.33 11.89 -15.38
CA ALA A 80 1.51 12.67 -16.31
C ALA A 80 1.70 12.28 -17.79
N HIS A 81 2.84 11.68 -18.14
CA HIS A 81 3.14 11.20 -19.48
C HIS A 81 2.83 9.70 -19.66
N ARG A 82 2.26 9.05 -18.64
CA ARG A 82 1.90 7.62 -18.62
C ARG A 82 0.38 7.47 -18.50
N PRO A 83 -0.40 7.64 -19.58
CA PRO A 83 -1.85 7.71 -19.50
C PRO A 83 -2.49 6.44 -18.93
N ALA A 84 -1.99 5.25 -19.28
CA ALA A 84 -2.49 3.98 -18.73
C ALA A 84 -2.22 3.85 -17.22
N ASP A 85 -1.00 4.18 -16.78
CA ASP A 85 -0.63 4.19 -15.37
C ASP A 85 -1.44 5.21 -14.56
N SER A 86 -1.66 6.41 -15.12
CA SER A 86 -2.50 7.43 -14.48
C SER A 86 -3.95 6.95 -14.36
N ALA A 87 -4.50 6.33 -15.40
CA ALA A 87 -5.86 5.80 -15.37
C ALA A 87 -6.03 4.67 -14.33
N ALA A 88 -5.04 3.77 -14.21
CA ALA A 88 -5.01 2.74 -13.18
C ALA A 88 -5.01 3.36 -11.78
N LEU A 89 -4.19 4.38 -11.56
CA LEU A 89 -4.12 5.07 -10.28
C LEU A 89 -5.41 5.84 -9.94
N ASP A 90 -6.02 6.51 -10.93
CA ASP A 90 -7.31 7.19 -10.79
C ASP A 90 -8.42 6.22 -10.40
N ALA A 91 -8.44 5.01 -10.98
CA ALA A 91 -9.40 3.97 -10.64
C ALA A 91 -9.23 3.46 -9.21
N ALA A 92 -7.98 3.25 -8.77
CA ALA A 92 -7.67 2.88 -7.38
C ALA A 92 -8.13 3.95 -6.39
N GLU A 93 -7.87 5.23 -6.70
CA GLU A 93 -8.29 6.37 -5.86
C GLU A 93 -9.82 6.50 -5.80
N ARG A 94 -10.52 6.26 -6.92
CA ARG A 94 -11.98 6.21 -6.95
C ARG A 94 -12.50 5.13 -6.01
N TRP A 95 -11.92 3.92 -6.05
CA TRP A 95 -12.29 2.87 -5.11
C TRP A 95 -12.01 3.26 -3.64
N VAL A 96 -10.91 3.94 -3.34
CA VAL A 96 -10.64 4.42 -1.96
C VAL A 96 -11.74 5.38 -1.47
N GLN A 97 -12.34 6.15 -2.37
CA GLN A 97 -13.41 7.10 -2.03
C GLN A 97 -14.75 6.39 -1.79
N THR A 98 -15.08 5.40 -2.60
CA THR A 98 -16.42 4.78 -2.61
C THR A 98 -16.48 3.44 -1.87
N VAL A 99 -15.37 2.70 -1.86
CA VAL A 99 -15.24 1.30 -1.42
C VAL A 99 -16.25 0.38 -2.12
N SER A 100 -16.70 0.76 -3.32
CA SER A 100 -17.76 0.06 -4.04
C SER A 100 -17.21 -1.15 -4.81
N ALA A 101 -18.03 -2.20 -4.93
CA ALA A 101 -17.67 -3.37 -5.74
C ALA A 101 -17.45 -3.00 -7.22
N ALA A 102 -18.26 -2.07 -7.75
CA ALA A 102 -18.15 -1.61 -9.12
C ALA A 102 -16.80 -0.91 -9.36
N ASP A 103 -16.37 -0.04 -8.44
CA ASP A 103 -15.09 0.67 -8.59
C ASP A 103 -13.88 -0.24 -8.39
N ALA A 104 -13.98 -1.26 -7.52
CA ALA A 104 -12.94 -2.28 -7.39
C ALA A 104 -12.72 -3.00 -8.72
N GLU A 105 -13.82 -3.37 -9.36
CA GLU A 105 -13.78 -4.03 -10.65
C GLU A 105 -13.29 -3.13 -11.78
N GLN A 106 -13.64 -1.84 -11.77
CA GLN A 106 -13.05 -0.86 -12.70
C GLN A 106 -11.55 -0.70 -12.49
N ALA A 107 -11.05 -0.76 -11.25
CA ALA A 107 -9.62 -0.78 -10.99
C ALA A 107 -8.97 -2.05 -11.58
N GLY A 108 -9.62 -3.21 -11.47
CA GLY A 108 -9.20 -4.46 -12.11
C GLY A 108 -9.11 -4.34 -13.63
N ALA A 109 -10.14 -3.82 -14.28
CA ALA A 109 -10.15 -3.58 -15.73
C ALA A 109 -9.04 -2.62 -16.18
N ALA A 110 -8.74 -1.58 -15.40
CA ALA A 110 -7.65 -0.66 -15.71
C ALA A 110 -6.28 -1.37 -15.74
N THR A 111 -6.11 -2.48 -15.00
CA THR A 111 -4.87 -3.27 -15.02
C THR A 111 -4.59 -3.97 -16.34
N GLU A 112 -5.61 -4.18 -17.19
CA GLU A 112 -5.46 -4.83 -18.50
C GLU A 112 -4.68 -3.96 -19.51
N THR A 113 -4.58 -2.65 -19.24
CA THR A 113 -3.99 -1.68 -20.16
C THR A 113 -2.72 -1.01 -19.63
N CYS A 114 -2.41 -1.16 -18.34
CA CYS A 114 -1.18 -0.62 -17.75
C CYS A 114 -0.08 -1.70 -17.64
N ASP A 115 1.15 -1.26 -17.42
CA ASP A 115 2.29 -2.15 -17.27
C ASP A 115 2.36 -2.68 -15.83
N LEU A 116 2.06 -3.97 -15.62
CA LEU A 116 2.20 -4.63 -14.31
C LEU A 116 3.66 -4.83 -13.87
N GLY A 117 4.63 -4.46 -14.72
CA GLY A 117 6.02 -4.21 -14.33
C GLY A 117 6.23 -2.88 -13.61
N LYS A 118 5.18 -2.03 -13.47
CA LYS A 118 5.22 -0.71 -12.85
C LYS A 118 4.31 -0.58 -11.63
N ALA A 119 4.65 0.36 -10.76
CA ALA A 119 3.96 0.56 -9.49
C ALA A 119 2.45 0.92 -9.59
N PRO A 120 1.99 1.78 -10.53
CA PRO A 120 0.58 2.20 -10.59
C PRO A 120 -0.39 1.06 -10.86
N GLY A 121 -0.02 0.10 -11.71
CA GLY A 121 -0.83 -1.10 -11.98
C GLY A 121 -1.07 -1.94 -10.72
N TRP A 122 -0.05 -2.07 -9.85
CA TRP A 122 -0.20 -2.76 -8.57
C TRP A 122 -1.09 -2.01 -7.57
N ALA A 123 -1.16 -0.67 -7.63
CA ALA A 123 -2.09 0.08 -6.79
C ALA A 123 -3.54 -0.19 -7.21
N ALA A 124 -3.81 -0.27 -8.51
CA ALA A 124 -5.10 -0.68 -9.06
C ALA A 124 -5.44 -2.14 -8.73
N MET A 125 -4.45 -3.04 -8.82
CA MET A 125 -4.61 -4.44 -8.41
C MET A 125 -4.96 -4.56 -6.91
N ALA A 126 -4.36 -3.73 -6.06
CA ALA A 126 -4.70 -3.68 -4.64
C ALA A 126 -6.16 -3.28 -4.40
N ALA A 127 -6.68 -2.30 -5.15
CA ALA A 127 -8.10 -1.91 -5.11
C ALA A 127 -9.02 -3.03 -5.61
N TYR A 128 -8.64 -3.69 -6.70
CA TYR A 128 -9.40 -4.81 -7.26
C TYR A 128 -9.50 -5.98 -6.27
N TRP A 129 -8.38 -6.41 -5.70
CA TRP A 129 -8.33 -7.49 -4.71
C TRP A 129 -8.91 -7.11 -3.35
N ALA A 130 -9.19 -5.83 -3.11
CA ALA A 130 -9.95 -5.39 -1.94
C ALA A 130 -11.47 -5.43 -2.19
N GLY A 131 -11.89 -5.62 -3.44
CA GLY A 131 -13.27 -5.87 -3.83
C GLY A 131 -13.77 -7.27 -3.46
N PRO A 132 -15.05 -7.57 -3.71
CA PRO A 132 -15.68 -8.81 -3.26
C PRO A 132 -15.38 -10.03 -4.15
N SER A 133 -14.82 -9.85 -5.35
CA SER A 133 -14.58 -10.93 -6.31
C SER A 133 -13.38 -10.65 -7.22
N ILE A 134 -12.57 -11.68 -7.48
CA ILE A 134 -11.56 -11.70 -8.55
C ILE A 134 -12.03 -12.40 -9.84
N ALA A 135 -13.26 -12.94 -9.84
CA ALA A 135 -13.83 -13.55 -11.04
C ALA A 135 -14.33 -12.49 -12.03
N PRO A 136 -14.26 -12.74 -13.35
CA PRO A 136 -14.83 -11.84 -14.35
C PRO A 136 -16.34 -11.59 -14.16
N ARG A 137 -16.84 -10.46 -14.67
CA ARG A 137 -18.27 -10.14 -14.67
C ARG A 137 -19.10 -11.27 -15.24
N GLY A 138 -20.21 -11.57 -14.57
CA GLY A 138 -21.17 -12.60 -14.98
C GLY A 138 -20.75 -14.03 -14.62
N GLN A 139 -19.57 -14.24 -14.03
CA GLN A 139 -19.16 -15.54 -13.50
C GLN A 139 -19.47 -15.67 -12.01
N HIS A 140 -19.34 -16.90 -11.48
CA HIS A 140 -19.48 -17.16 -10.06
C HIS A 140 -18.43 -16.35 -9.27
N MET A 141 -18.86 -15.67 -8.21
CA MET A 141 -17.97 -14.84 -7.41
C MET A 141 -16.90 -15.68 -6.73
N VAL A 142 -15.66 -15.23 -6.82
CA VAL A 142 -14.51 -15.85 -6.13
C VAL A 142 -13.88 -14.79 -5.23
N ALA A 143 -14.06 -14.92 -3.92
CA ALA A 143 -13.51 -13.95 -2.98
C ALA A 143 -11.96 -13.95 -3.06
N PRO A 144 -11.32 -12.77 -3.13
CA PRO A 144 -9.87 -12.68 -3.01
C PRO A 144 -9.41 -13.18 -1.64
N ALA A 145 -8.22 -13.80 -1.58
CA ALA A 145 -7.60 -14.09 -0.29
C ALA A 145 -7.30 -12.77 0.45
N VAL A 146 -7.58 -12.74 1.74
CA VAL A 146 -7.63 -11.50 2.54
C VAL A 146 -6.30 -10.70 2.56
N HIS A 147 -5.16 -11.37 2.44
CA HIS A 147 -3.83 -10.73 2.43
C HIS A 147 -3.48 -10.04 1.09
N LEU A 148 -4.24 -10.28 0.02
CA LEU A 148 -3.88 -9.84 -1.34
C LEU A 148 -3.77 -8.31 -1.49
N PRO A 149 -4.66 -7.47 -0.93
CA PRO A 149 -4.49 -6.00 -1.00
C PRO A 149 -3.18 -5.51 -0.39
N GLY A 150 -2.77 -6.11 0.74
CA GLY A 150 -1.48 -5.83 1.38
C GLY A 150 -0.31 -6.30 0.51
N ALA A 151 -0.43 -7.49 -0.09
CA ALA A 151 0.57 -8.02 -1.01
C ALA A 151 0.73 -7.18 -2.28
N ALA A 152 -0.35 -6.64 -2.84
CA ALA A 152 -0.26 -5.73 -3.99
C ALA A 152 0.33 -4.37 -3.59
N THR A 153 -0.07 -3.82 -2.44
CA THR A 153 0.42 -2.53 -1.94
C THR A 153 1.92 -2.57 -1.67
N ARG A 154 2.43 -3.58 -0.97
CA ARG A 154 3.88 -3.69 -0.75
C ARG A 154 4.66 -3.79 -2.07
N THR A 155 4.10 -4.49 -3.08
CA THR A 155 4.71 -4.58 -4.41
C THR A 155 4.74 -3.21 -5.08
N THR A 156 3.67 -2.41 -5.02
CA THR A 156 3.70 -1.00 -5.46
C THR A 156 4.86 -0.24 -4.82
N LEU A 157 5.02 -0.33 -3.50
CA LEU A 157 6.06 0.41 -2.76
C LEU A 157 7.48 -0.05 -3.12
N LEU A 158 7.69 -1.36 -3.29
CA LEU A 158 8.95 -1.90 -3.79
C LEU A 158 9.26 -1.42 -5.20
N MET A 159 8.30 -1.52 -6.12
CA MET A 159 8.48 -1.07 -7.50
C MET A 159 8.83 0.42 -7.57
N LEU A 160 8.29 1.26 -6.69
CA LEU A 160 8.68 2.67 -6.60
C LEU A 160 10.14 2.87 -6.22
N THR A 161 10.72 2.00 -5.39
CA THR A 161 12.16 2.06 -5.07
C THR A 161 13.06 1.60 -6.23
N LEU A 162 12.50 0.84 -7.16
CA LEU A 162 13.19 0.34 -8.35
C LEU A 162 12.95 1.21 -9.58
N GLU A 163 12.02 2.16 -9.52
CA GLU A 163 11.68 3.00 -10.66
C GLU A 163 12.85 3.91 -11.02
N PRO A 164 13.36 3.92 -12.26
CA PRO A 164 14.53 4.71 -12.64
C PRO A 164 14.43 6.22 -12.33
N SER A 165 13.23 6.80 -12.37
CA SER A 165 13.01 8.22 -12.05
C SER A 165 13.06 8.54 -10.54
N LEU A 166 13.04 7.52 -9.69
CA LEU A 166 13.13 7.62 -8.23
C LEU A 166 14.31 6.83 -7.63
N ALA A 167 14.94 5.98 -8.43
CA ALA A 167 16.05 5.13 -8.04
C ALA A 167 17.16 5.98 -7.40
N GLU A 168 17.80 5.44 -6.37
CA GLU A 168 18.82 6.10 -5.54
C GLU A 168 18.32 7.27 -4.67
N ARG A 169 17.10 7.79 -4.91
CA ARG A 169 16.50 8.87 -4.11
C ARG A 169 15.47 8.36 -3.11
N ALA A 170 14.62 7.42 -3.54
CA ALA A 170 13.52 6.90 -2.74
C ALA A 170 13.87 5.57 -2.08
N THR A 171 13.53 5.45 -0.80
CA THR A 171 13.71 4.23 -0.02
C THR A 171 12.38 3.70 0.51
N LEU A 172 12.35 2.45 0.99
CA LEU A 172 11.19 1.94 1.71
C LEU A 172 10.91 2.74 3.00
N ALA A 173 11.91 3.38 3.59
CA ALA A 173 11.71 4.23 4.77
C ALA A 173 10.89 5.49 4.45
N ASP A 174 11.06 6.07 3.25
CA ASP A 174 10.24 7.19 2.79
C ASP A 174 8.78 6.79 2.64
N TRP A 175 8.54 5.62 2.04
CA TRP A 175 7.18 5.09 1.90
C TRP A 175 6.56 4.72 3.25
N LEU A 176 7.35 4.16 4.17
CA LEU A 176 6.93 3.82 5.52
C LEU A 176 6.39 5.03 6.28
N GLU A 177 6.96 6.23 6.10
CA GLU A 177 6.47 7.46 6.74
C GLU A 177 4.99 7.72 6.44
N ILE A 178 4.59 7.55 5.16
CA ILE A 178 3.20 7.71 4.72
C ILE A 178 2.31 6.66 5.39
N GLY A 179 2.73 5.40 5.40
CA GLY A 179 1.99 4.30 6.02
C GLY A 179 1.80 4.52 7.53
N VAL A 180 2.84 4.94 8.24
CA VAL A 180 2.78 5.22 9.68
C VAL A 180 1.82 6.38 9.98
N ALA A 181 1.77 7.40 9.12
CA ALA A 181 0.79 8.48 9.25
C ALA A 181 -0.65 7.97 9.13
N LEU A 182 -0.91 7.04 8.20
CA LEU A 182 -2.22 6.38 8.05
C LEU A 182 -2.56 5.50 9.25
N MET A 183 -1.60 4.73 9.77
CA MET A 183 -1.78 3.90 10.98
C MET A 183 -2.19 4.74 12.19
N LYS A 184 -1.66 5.97 12.31
CA LYS A 184 -1.98 6.93 13.38
C LYS A 184 -3.31 7.67 13.17
N GLY A 185 -4.10 7.31 12.15
CA GLY A 185 -5.39 7.92 11.86
C GLY A 185 -5.33 9.17 10.97
N GLY A 186 -4.16 9.53 10.46
CA GLY A 186 -4.00 10.61 9.48
C GLY A 186 -4.50 10.20 8.09
N ASN A 187 -4.60 11.18 7.19
CA ASN A 187 -4.93 10.92 5.77
C ASN A 187 -3.67 10.74 4.88
N GLY A 188 -2.47 10.77 5.46
CA GLY A 188 -1.19 10.57 4.76
C GLY A 188 -0.69 11.73 3.90
N ARG A 189 -1.49 12.79 3.66
CA ARG A 189 -1.11 13.87 2.73
C ARG A 189 0.07 14.71 3.21
N GLN A 190 0.14 15.03 4.50
CA GLN A 190 1.28 15.78 5.05
C GLN A 190 2.56 14.97 4.97
N ALA A 191 2.51 13.67 5.31
CA ALA A 191 3.65 12.77 5.18
C ALA A 191 4.09 12.63 3.71
N GLN A 192 3.13 12.47 2.78
CA GLN A 192 3.41 12.45 1.34
C GLN A 192 4.11 13.75 0.88
N ALA A 193 3.66 14.92 1.35
CA ALA A 193 4.29 16.19 1.03
C ALA A 193 5.73 16.28 1.58
N ASN A 194 5.97 15.81 2.80
CA ASN A 194 7.32 15.76 3.38
C ASN A 194 8.25 14.87 2.55
N VAL A 195 7.79 13.67 2.18
CA VAL A 195 8.52 12.74 1.31
C VAL A 195 8.80 13.40 -0.04
N LYS A 196 7.80 14.01 -0.68
CA LYS A 196 7.97 14.74 -1.94
C LYS A 196 9.07 15.80 -1.83
N THR A 197 9.06 16.60 -0.77
CA THR A 197 10.08 17.61 -0.53
C THR A 197 11.46 16.98 -0.42
N ARG A 198 11.63 15.87 0.32
CA ARG A 198 12.95 15.21 0.42
C ARG A 198 13.45 14.62 -0.90
N LEU A 199 12.57 14.02 -1.69
CA LEU A 199 12.95 13.39 -2.96
C LEU A 199 13.35 14.41 -4.03
N PHE A 200 12.73 15.59 -3.99
CA PHE A 200 12.84 16.60 -5.06
C PHE A 200 13.39 17.95 -4.59
N ALA A 201 13.82 18.08 -3.33
CA ALA A 201 14.65 19.20 -2.91
C ALA A 201 16.05 19.00 -3.51
N GLY A 202 16.25 19.62 -4.67
CA GLY A 202 17.53 19.87 -5.32
C GLY A 202 17.64 21.36 -5.61
#